data_AF-A0A0F8E1K5-F1
#
_entry.id   AF-A0A0F8E1K5-F1
#
_cell.length_a   1.000
_cell.length_b   1.000
_cell.length_c   1.000
_cell.angle_alpha   90.00
_cell.angle_beta   90.00
_cell.angle_gamma   90.00
#
_symmetry.space_group_name_H-M   'P 1'
#
loop_
_entity.id
_entity.type
_entity.pdbx_description
1 polymer ?
#
loop_
_entity_poly.entity_id
_entity_poly.type
_entity_poly.pdbx_seq_one_letter_code
_entity_poly.pdbx_strand_id
1 'polypeptide(L)'
;MVVGVPEISVLILAAVVAFVLYKVLKTATSLAINAALGIVTLIVAKFLLGLEIAITWVAVLVCAIGGIFGALVIIVLNYLKLAFV
;
A
#
# COMPACT_ATOMS: atom_id res chain seq x y z
N MET A 1 25.19 31.15 25.90
CA MET A 1 24.02 30.31 26.21
C MET A 1 24.47 28.87 26.11
N VAL A 2 24.81 28.24 27.24
CA VAL A 2 25.20 26.82 27.28
C VAL A 2 23.92 25.99 27.29
N VAL A 3 23.72 25.17 26.26
CA VAL A 3 22.64 24.18 26.23
C VAL A 3 22.90 23.13 27.31
N GLY A 4 21.93 22.93 28.20
CA GLY A 4 22.02 21.93 29.25
C GLY A 4 21.93 20.51 28.68
N VAL A 5 22.49 19.56 29.44
CA VAL A 5 22.36 18.12 29.20
C VAL A 5 20.90 17.66 28.96
N PRO A 6 19.87 18.17 29.66
CA PRO A 6 18.49 17.75 29.40
C PRO A 6 17.96 18.22 28.04
N GLU A 7 18.30 19.43 27.56
CA GLU A 7 17.87 19.89 26.23
C GLU A 7 18.45 19.01 25.11
N ILE A 8 19.73 18.65 25.21
CA ILE A 8 20.39 17.77 24.25
C ILE A 8 19.75 16.37 24.26
N SER A 9 19.44 15.84 25.44
CA SER A 9 18.82 14.52 25.60
C SER A 9 17.41 14.46 25.01
N VAL A 10 16.60 15.51 25.22
CA VAL A 10 15.26 15.64 24.64
C VAL A 10 15.33 15.73 23.12
N LEU A 11 16.27 16.50 22.57
CA LEU A 11 16.47 16.61 21.12
C LEU A 11 16.82 15.27 20.49
N ILE A 12 17.72 14.51 21.12
CA ILE A 12 18.09 13.16 20.64
C ILE A 12 16.87 12.23 20.67
N LEU A 13 16.11 12.22 21.77
CA LEU A 13 14.91 11.40 21.87
C LEU A 13 13.87 11.77 20.80
N ALA A 14 13.62 13.06 20.59
CA ALA A 14 12.70 13.54 19.56
C ALA A 14 13.14 13.12 18.15
N ALA A 15 14.44 13.21 17.85
CA ALA A 15 14.98 12.78 16.56
C ALA A 15 14.81 11.26 16.33
N VAL A 16 15.03 10.44 17.36
CA VAL A 16 14.82 8.98 17.29
C VAL A 16 13.34 8.67 17.04
N VAL A 17 12.43 9.29 17.80
CA VAL A 17 10.98 9.09 17.62
C VAL A 17 10.55 9.50 16.21
N ALA A 18 10.99 10.67 15.73
CA ALA A 18 10.68 11.14 14.38
C ALA A 18 11.18 10.18 13.29
N PHE A 19 12.39 9.64 13.45
CA PHE A 19 12.97 8.68 12.50
C PHE A 19 12.19 7.36 12.45
N VAL A 20 11.82 6.81 13.62
CA VAL A 20 11.00 5.60 13.70
C VAL A 20 9.64 5.85 13.04
N LEU A 21 9.01 6.98 13.35
CA LEU A 21 7.70 7.35 12.80
C LEU A 21 7.76 7.51 11.27
N TYR A 22 8.81 8.14 10.75
CA TYR A 22 9.04 8.28 9.31
C TYR A 22 9.12 6.92 8.61
N LYS A 23 9.85 5.94 9.18
CA LYS A 23 9.93 4.60 8.59
C LYS A 23 8.58 3.90 8.55
N VAL A 24 7.80 3.98 9.64
CA VAL A 24 6.47 3.37 9.71
C VAL A 24 5.53 4.00 8.68
N LEU A 25 5.49 5.34 8.62
CA LEU A 25 4.67 6.06 7.64
C LEU A 25 5.10 5.73 6.21
N LYS A 26 6.41 5.66 5.93
CA LYS A 26 6.91 5.33 4.60
C LYS A 26 6.47 3.95 4.12
N THR A 27 6.46 2.96 5.02
CA THR A 27 5.93 1.61 4.71
C THR A 27 4.43 1.66 4.42
N ALA A 28 3.64 2.34 5.26
CA ALA A 28 2.20 2.48 5.04
C ALA A 28 1.87 3.20 3.73
N THR A 29 2.60 4.27 3.41
CA THR A 29 2.49 4.99 2.13
C THR A 29 2.83 4.08 0.95
N SER A 30 3.89 3.27 1.04
CA SER A 30 4.22 2.31 -0.03
C SER A 30 3.10 1.29 -0.26
N LEU A 31 2.50 0.79 0.82
CA LEU A 31 1.39 -0.16 0.74
C LEU A 31 0.15 0.49 0.10
N ALA A 32 -0.14 1.74 0.45
CA ALA A 32 -1.23 2.51 -0.12
C ALA A 32 -1.02 2.80 -1.61
N ILE A 33 0.21 3.15 -2.04
CA ILE A 33 0.55 3.36 -3.45
C ILE A 33 0.39 2.06 -4.25
N ASN A 34 0.86 0.93 -3.71
CA ASN A 34 0.70 -0.38 -4.37
C ASN A 34 -0.77 -0.76 -4.51
N ALA A 35 -1.55 -0.57 -3.44
CA ALA A 35 -3.00 -0.79 -3.48
C ALA A 35 -3.66 0.08 -4.55
N ALA A 36 -3.35 1.38 -4.57
CA ALA A 36 -3.89 2.31 -5.55
C ALA A 36 -3.54 1.90 -6.99
N LEU A 37 -2.27 1.58 -7.27
CA LEU A 37 -1.82 1.14 -8.60
C LEU A 37 -2.48 -0.18 -9.02
N GLY A 38 -2.62 -1.14 -8.11
CA GLY A 38 -3.30 -2.41 -8.37
C GLY A 38 -4.78 -2.22 -8.65
N ILE A 39 -5.47 -1.39 -7.87
CA ILE A 39 -6.89 -1.08 -8.05
C ILE A 39 -7.13 -0.34 -9.36
N VAL A 40 -6.29 0.65 -9.69
CA VAL A 40 -6.34 1.33 -11.00
C VAL A 40 -6.17 0.31 -12.13
N THR A 41 -5.24 -0.63 -11.98
CA THR A 41 -5.04 -1.72 -12.96
C THR A 41 -6.29 -2.59 -13.11
N LEU A 42 -6.96 -2.96 -12.00
CA LEU A 42 -8.20 -3.74 -12.03
C LEU A 42 -9.34 -2.98 -12.71
N ILE A 43 -9.48 -1.68 -12.43
CA ILE A 43 -10.49 -0.83 -13.06
C ILE A 43 -10.24 -0.74 -14.58
N VAL A 44 -8.98 -0.53 -14.98
CA VAL A 44 -8.60 -0.49 -16.39
C VAL A 44 -8.87 -1.83 -17.07
N ALA A 45 -8.54 -2.96 -16.42
CA ALA A 45 -8.81 -4.29 -16.95
C ALA A 45 -10.33 -4.55 -17.08
N LYS A 46 -11.13 -4.14 -16.10
CA LYS A 46 -12.59 -4.22 -16.17
C LYS A 46 -13.16 -3.45 -17.37
N PHE A 47 -12.63 -2.25 -17.63
CA PHE A 47 -13.09 -1.43 -18.76
C PHE A 47 -12.59 -1.94 -20.12
N LEU A 48 -11.31 -2.31 -20.23
CA LEU A 48 -10.69 -2.71 -21.50
C LEU A 48 -11.00 -4.16 -21.91
N LEU A 49 -11.08 -5.07 -20.93
CA LEU A 49 -11.32 -6.50 -21.18
C LEU A 49 -12.78 -6.90 -20.97
N GLY A 50 -13.63 -5.99 -20.47
CA GLY A 50 -15.03 -6.27 -20.16
C GLY A 50 -15.23 -7.26 -19.00
N LEU A 51 -14.22 -7.43 -18.13
CA LEU A 51 -14.28 -8.37 -17.01
C LEU A 51 -15.09 -7.79 -15.85
N GLU A 52 -16.05 -8.56 -15.33
CA GLU A 52 -16.76 -8.23 -14.10
C GLU A 52 -15.90 -8.57 -12.88
N ILE A 53 -14.90 -7.74 -12.59
CA ILE A 53 -14.04 -7.94 -11.42
C ILE A 53 -14.69 -7.31 -10.19
N ALA A 54 -14.93 -8.13 -9.17
CA ALA A 54 -15.39 -7.68 -7.86
C ALA A 54 -14.24 -7.09 -7.03
N ILE A 55 -14.26 -5.76 -6.84
CA ILE A 55 -13.28 -5.06 -5.98
C ILE A 55 -13.72 -5.18 -4.52
N THR A 56 -13.27 -6.24 -3.86
CA THR A 56 -13.53 -6.52 -2.44
C THR A 56 -12.38 -6.05 -1.55
N TRP A 57 -12.58 -6.05 -0.23
CA TRP A 57 -11.50 -5.78 0.72
C TRP A 57 -10.30 -6.74 0.55
N VAL A 58 -10.56 -7.99 0.14
CA VAL A 58 -9.51 -8.98 -0.16
C VAL A 58 -8.72 -8.58 -1.40
N ALA A 59 -9.39 -8.13 -2.47
CA ALA A 59 -8.73 -7.66 -3.68
C ALA A 59 -7.81 -6.45 -3.38
N VAL A 60 -8.29 -5.51 -2.56
CA VAL A 60 -7.49 -4.38 -2.09
C VAL A 60 -6.26 -4.86 -1.33
N LEU A 61 -6.39 -5.87 -0.46
CA LEU A 61 -5.26 -6.40 0.31
C LEU A 61 -4.22 -7.09 -0.58
N VAL A 62 -4.67 -7.89 -1.55
CA VAL A 62 -3.81 -8.55 -2.54
C VAL A 62 -3.07 -7.49 -3.38
N CYS A 63 -3.76 -6.42 -3.81
CA CYS A 63 -3.12 -5.29 -4.48
C CYS A 63 -2.20 -4.48 -3.57
N ALA A 64 -2.50 -4.36 -2.27
CA ALA A 64 -1.64 -3.65 -1.33
C ALA A 64 -0.28 -4.36 -1.15
N ILE A 65 -0.31 -5.69 -1.09
CA ILE A 65 0.88 -6.54 -0.94
C ILE A 65 1.62 -6.70 -2.27
N GLY A 66 0.89 -7.00 -3.35
CA GLY A 66 1.45 -7.36 -4.66
C GLY A 66 1.45 -6.24 -5.71
N GLY A 67 0.84 -5.09 -5.43
CA GLY A 67 0.70 -3.98 -6.36
C GLY A 67 0.01 -4.39 -7.66
N ILE A 68 0.66 -4.03 -8.77
CA ILE A 68 0.23 -4.36 -10.13
C ILE A 68 0.29 -5.88 -10.38
N PHE A 69 1.28 -6.59 -9.81
CA PHE A 69 1.35 -8.06 -9.94
C PHE A 69 0.18 -8.73 -9.23
N GLY A 70 -0.23 -8.21 -8.06
CA GLY A 70 -1.42 -8.67 -7.35
C GLY A 70 -2.69 -8.47 -8.18
N ALA A 71 -2.81 -7.32 -8.87
CA ALA A 71 -3.91 -7.08 -9.80
C ALA A 71 -3.90 -8.07 -10.98
N LEU A 72 -2.74 -8.36 -11.57
CA LEU A 72 -2.61 -9.35 -12.64
C LEU A 72 -3.15 -10.72 -12.23
N VAL A 73 -2.80 -11.17 -11.02
CA VAL A 73 -3.30 -12.44 -10.48
C VAL A 73 -4.82 -12.42 -10.37
N ILE A 74 -5.41 -11.36 -9.81
CA ILE A 74 -6.88 -11.24 -9.71
C ILE A 74 -7.55 -11.26 -11.08
N ILE A 75 -6.98 -10.57 -12.08
CA ILE A 75 -7.50 -10.56 -13.46
C ILE A 75 -7.51 -11.99 -14.01
N VAL A 76 -6.43 -12.75 -13.83
CA VAL A 76 -6.35 -14.14 -14.28
C VAL A 76 -7.38 -15.02 -13.56
N LEU A 77 -7.53 -14.88 -12.24
CA LEU A 77 -8.54 -15.64 -11.49
C LEU A 77 -9.98 -15.32 -11.92
N ASN A 78 -10.29 -14.05 -12.19
CA ASN A 78 -11.60 -13.64 -12.67
C ASN A 78 -11.85 -14.13 -14.10
N TYR A 79 -10.84 -14.05 -14.97
CA TYR A 79 -10.91 -14.57 -16.34
C TYR A 79 -11.22 -16.08 -16.37
N LEU A 80 -10.61 -16.85 -15.45
CA LEU A 80 -10.88 -18.27 -15.27
C LEU A 80 -12.18 -18.57 -14.50
N LYS A 81 -12.92 -17.54 -14.06
CA LYS A 81 -14.12 -17.63 -13.21
C LYS A 81 -13.91 -18.39 -11.89
N LEU A 82 -12.70 -18.35 -11.35
CA LEU A 82 -12.34 -19.05 -10.11
C LEU A 82 -12.56 -18.18 -8.87
N ALA A 83 -12.34 -16.87 -8.97
CA ALA A 83 -12.53 -15.94 -7.86
C ALA A 83 -12.73 -14.50 -8.36
N PHE A 84 -13.22 -13.64 -7.47
CA PHE A 84 -13.46 -12.21 -7.73
C PHE A 84 -14.42 -11.94 -8.90
N VAL A 85 -15.33 -12.87 -9.18
CA VAL A 85 -16.45 -12.75 -10.13
C VAL A 85 -17.56 -11.89 -9.55
#